data_AF-A0A1Y4D346-F1
#
_entry.id   AF-A0A1Y4D346-F1
#
_cell.length_a   1.000
_cell.length_b   1.000
_cell.length_c   1.000
_cell.angle_alpha   90.00
_cell.angle_beta   90.00
_cell.angle_gamma   90.00
#
_symmetry.space_group_name_H-M   'P 1'
#
loop_
_entity.id
_entity.type
_entity.pdbx_description
1 polymer ?
#
loop_
_entity_poly.entity_id
_entity_poly.type
_entity_poly.pdbx_seq_one_letter_code
_entity_poly.pdbx_strand_id
1 'polypeptide(L)'
;MKSCKLNLRNLNKSYIDYDIEFVKCFQRDIKKSKNAIQQETTIEPIYTKDFEAKIKGKSANRLVLGFNKFTIPDNKIFEIELYEKGGGRHMKLAVENKYIIRAEPLFGK
;
A
#
# COMPACT_ATOMS: atom_id res chain seq x y z
N MET A 1 -19.78 6.35 -8.86
CA MET A 1 -18.42 5.88 -9.18
C MET A 1 -18.03 4.84 -8.14
N LYS A 2 -17.75 3.58 -8.50
CA LYS A 2 -17.29 2.59 -7.51
C LYS A 2 -15.82 2.90 -7.21
N SER A 3 -15.49 3.11 -5.95
CA SER A 3 -14.13 3.41 -5.49
C SER A 3 -13.75 2.43 -4.39
N CYS A 4 -12.45 2.15 -4.24
CA CYS A 4 -11.95 1.14 -3.32
C CYS A 4 -11.21 1.83 -2.17
N LYS A 5 -11.72 1.67 -0.95
CA LYS A 5 -11.08 2.15 0.28
C LYS A 5 -10.34 1.00 0.98
N LEU A 6 -9.04 1.16 1.20
CA LEU A 6 -8.19 0.23 1.94
C LEU A 6 -7.76 0.85 3.26
N ASN A 7 -7.92 0.11 4.36
CA ASN A 7 -7.49 0.51 5.70
C ASN A 7 -6.26 -0.31 6.11
N LEU A 8 -5.10 0.33 6.17
CA LEU A 8 -3.84 -0.29 6.53
C LEU A 8 -3.50 0.03 7.99
N ARG A 9 -3.01 -0.97 8.73
CA ARG A 9 -2.45 -0.79 10.07
C ARG A 9 -0.97 -1.18 10.04
N ASN A 10 -0.12 -0.19 10.28
CA ASN A 10 1.33 -0.35 10.30
C ASN A 10 1.79 -0.48 11.74
N LEU A 11 2.47 -1.58 12.09
CA LEU A 11 2.95 -1.83 13.46
C LEU A 11 4.47 -1.73 13.51
N ASN A 12 4.99 -0.69 14.17
CA ASN A 12 6.41 -0.56 14.43
C ASN A 12 6.75 -1.29 15.73
N LYS A 13 7.33 -2.49 15.60
CA LYS A 13 7.78 -3.31 16.74
C LYS A 13 9.18 -2.92 17.25
N SER A 14 9.89 -2.03 16.56
CA SER A 14 11.23 -1.59 16.97
C SER A 14 11.16 -0.48 18.02
N TYR A 15 12.30 -0.11 18.59
CA TYR A 15 12.41 1.05 19.50
C TYR A 15 12.68 2.36 18.78
N ILE A 16 12.96 2.31 17.48
CA ILE A 16 13.33 3.47 16.67
C ILE A 16 12.11 3.89 15.85
N ASP A 17 11.81 5.17 15.84
CA ASP A 17 10.74 5.75 15.02
C ASP A 17 10.95 5.42 13.54
N TYR A 18 9.87 5.31 12.77
CA TYR A 18 9.90 5.12 11.32
C TYR A 18 9.31 6.38 10.68
N ASP A 19 10.19 7.24 10.14
CA ASP A 19 9.79 8.45 9.41
C ASP A 19 9.43 8.08 7.98
N ILE A 20 8.18 8.24 7.58
CA ILE A 20 7.70 7.90 6.24
C ILE A 20 8.00 9.09 5.31
N GLU A 21 8.78 8.86 4.25
CA GLU A 21 9.01 9.87 3.19
C GLU A 21 7.87 9.84 2.16
N PHE A 22 7.57 8.65 1.63
CA PHE A 22 6.50 8.48 0.65
C PHE A 22 5.91 7.07 0.66
N VAL A 23 4.70 6.97 0.12
CA VAL A 23 3.98 5.72 -0.13
C VAL A 23 3.84 5.54 -1.63
N LYS A 24 4.10 4.33 -2.13
CA LYS A 24 3.85 3.99 -3.53
C LYS A 24 2.99 2.74 -3.64
N CYS A 25 2.09 2.72 -4.60
CA CYS A 25 1.19 1.62 -4.85
C CYS A 25 1.35 1.15 -6.29
N PHE A 26 1.52 -0.15 -6.50
CA PHE A 26 1.85 -0.70 -7.80
C PHE A 26 1.04 -1.95 -8.10
N GLN A 27 0.66 -2.13 -9.37
CA GLN A 27 0.44 -3.47 -9.90
C GLN A 27 1.73 -3.96 -10.54
N ARG A 28 2.21 -5.13 -10.09
CA ARG A 28 3.43 -5.74 -10.59
C ARG A 28 3.19 -7.14 -11.11
N ASP A 29 3.90 -7.51 -12.15
CA ASP A 29 3.87 -8.88 -12.64
C ASP A 29 4.42 -9.84 -11.57
N ILE A 30 3.80 -11.01 -11.41
CA ILE A 30 4.34 -12.06 -10.55
C ILE A 30 5.63 -12.58 -11.20
N LYS A 31 6.75 -12.48 -10.47
CA LYS A 31 8.03 -13.01 -10.96
C LYS A 31 7.95 -14.54 -11.13
N LYS A 32 8.14 -14.99 -12.37
CA LYS A 32 8.20 -16.43 -12.70
C LYS A 32 9.59 -17.04 -12.45
N SER A 33 10.63 -16.22 -12.35
CA SER A 33 11.99 -16.63 -12.00
C SER A 33 12.75 -15.45 -11.39
N LYS A 34 13.90 -15.71 -10.77
CA LYS A 34 14.73 -14.65 -10.14
C LYS A 34 15.15 -13.55 -11.13
N ASN A 35 15.43 -13.94 -12.37
CA ASN A 35 15.94 -13.07 -13.43
C ASN A 35 14.84 -12.53 -14.35
N ALA A 36 13.57 -12.88 -14.11
CA ALA A 36 12.46 -12.36 -14.89
C ALA A 36 12.36 -10.84 -14.71
N ILE A 37 12.25 -10.12 -15.83
CA ILE A 37 11.90 -8.70 -15.84
C ILE A 37 10.50 -8.58 -15.24
N GLN A 38 10.35 -7.71 -14.24
CA GLN A 38 9.09 -7.42 -13.59
C GLN A 38 8.60 -6.07 -14.06
N GLN A 39 7.48 -6.03 -14.78
CA GLN A 39 6.84 -4.77 -15.11
C GLN A 39 6.04 -4.27 -13.91
N GLU A 40 6.04 -2.96 -13.72
CA GLU A 40 5.23 -2.28 -12.71
C GLU A 40 4.40 -1.17 -13.34
N THR A 41 3.20 -1.00 -12.81
CA THR A 41 2.28 0.09 -13.16
C THR A 41 1.86 0.76 -11.87
N THR A 42 2.16 2.05 -11.74
CA THR A 42 1.75 2.84 -10.58
C THR A 42 0.24 3.00 -10.55
N ILE A 43 -0.37 2.79 -9.39
CA ILE A 43 -1.78 3.03 -9.14
C ILE A 43 -1.89 4.15 -8.11
N GLU A 44 -2.21 5.35 -8.58
CA GLU A 44 -2.25 6.52 -7.71
C GLU A 44 -3.50 6.50 -6.81
N PRO A 45 -3.35 6.70 -5.48
CA PRO A 45 -4.50 6.93 -4.62
C PRO A 45 -5.14 8.28 -4.95
N ILE A 46 -6.46 8.28 -5.09
CA ILE A 46 -7.27 9.50 -5.25
C ILE A 46 -7.71 10.09 -3.90
N TYR A 47 -7.43 9.39 -2.81
CA TYR A 47 -7.76 9.79 -1.45
C TYR A 47 -6.78 9.21 -0.45
N THR A 48 -6.38 10.02 0.52
CA THR A 48 -5.51 9.62 1.63
C THR A 48 -6.06 10.21 2.93
N LYS A 49 -6.15 9.39 3.99
CA LYS A 49 -6.56 9.82 5.33
C LYS A 49 -5.68 9.19 6.41
N ASP A 50 -5.60 9.87 7.55
CA ASP A 50 -4.87 9.44 8.75
C ASP A 50 -3.37 9.20 8.49
N PHE A 51 -2.82 9.77 7.42
CA PHE A 51 -1.41 9.64 7.07
C PHE A 51 -0.54 10.47 8.02
N GLU A 52 -0.07 9.82 9.09
CA GLU A 52 1.01 10.34 9.91
C GLU A 52 2.35 9.93 9.30
N ALA A 53 3.16 10.92 8.91
CA ALA A 53 4.48 10.69 8.31
C ALA A 53 5.54 10.16 9.31
N LYS A 54 5.12 9.67 10.48
CA LYS A 54 5.98 9.09 11.51
C LYS A 54 5.23 8.01 12.26
N ILE A 55 5.85 6.82 12.37
CA ILE A 55 5.37 5.73 13.22
C ILE A 55 6.34 5.57 14.38
N LYS A 56 5.94 6.02 15.57
CA LYS A 56 6.80 5.95 16.75
C LYS A 56 7.23 4.51 17.05
N GLY A 57 8.39 4.35 17.67
CA GLY A 57 8.82 3.06 18.23
C GLY A 57 7.72 2.44 19.11
N LYS A 58 7.57 1.12 19.05
CA LYS A 58 6.57 0.34 19.81
C LYS A 58 5.12 0.81 19.63
N SER A 59 4.79 1.44 18.50
CA SER A 59 3.46 1.99 18.24
C SER A 59 2.88 1.48 16.93
N ALA A 60 1.64 1.89 16.65
CA ALA A 60 0.99 1.62 15.38
C ALA A 60 0.44 2.91 14.77
N ASN A 61 0.47 2.96 13.45
CA ASN A 61 -0.16 3.98 12.63
C ASN A 61 -1.29 3.33 11.82
N ARG A 62 -2.30 4.13 11.47
CA ARG A 62 -3.31 3.78 10.45
C ARG A 62 -3.06 4.61 9.21
N LEU A 63 -3.17 4.00 8.04
CA LEU A 63 -3.17 4.70 6.75
C LEU A 63 -4.40 4.26 5.96
N VAL A 64 -5.23 5.21 5.53
CA VAL A 64 -6.37 4.93 4.65
C VAL A 64 -6.06 5.43 3.26
N LEU A 65 -6.12 4.53 2.28
CA LEU A 65 -5.92 4.84 0.87
C LEU A 65 -7.19 4.56 0.08
N GLY A 66 -7.51 5.46 -0.84
CA GLY A 66 -8.63 5.34 -1.73
C GLY A 66 -8.21 5.35 -3.19
N PHE A 67 -8.79 4.46 -3.98
CA PHE A 67 -8.48 4.30 -5.39
C PHE A 67 -9.72 4.37 -6.26
N ASN A 68 -9.54 4.81 -7.51
CA ASN A 68 -10.50 4.51 -8.57
C ASN A 68 -10.66 2.98 -8.69
N LYS A 69 -11.83 2.51 -9.15
CA LYS A 69 -12.00 1.07 -9.43
C LYS A 69 -10.92 0.61 -10.41
N PHE A 70 -10.21 -0.45 -10.05
CA PHE A 70 -9.26 -1.15 -10.91
C PHE A 70 -9.46 -2.66 -10.80
N THR A 71 -8.84 -3.41 -11.70
CA THR A 71 -8.79 -4.88 -11.67
C THR A 71 -7.35 -5.32 -11.41
N ILE A 72 -7.15 -6.44 -10.72
CA ILE A 72 -5.85 -7.11 -10.66
C ILE A 72 -5.92 -8.34 -11.56
N PRO A 73 -5.16 -8.38 -12.67
CA PRO A 73 -5.03 -9.58 -13.47
C PRO A 73 -4.38 -10.73 -12.68
N ASP A 74 -4.72 -11.99 -13.00
CA ASP A 74 -4.23 -13.18 -12.27
C ASP A 74 -2.70 -13.33 -12.26
N ASN A 75 -2.02 -12.76 -13.26
CA ASN A 75 -0.56 -12.77 -13.36
C ASN A 75 0.11 -11.56 -12.67
N LYS A 76 -0.66 -10.74 -11.93
CA LYS A 76 -0.15 -9.56 -11.22
C LYS A 76 -0.52 -9.59 -9.74
N ILE A 77 0.23 -8.83 -8.97
CA ILE A 77 -0.06 -8.50 -7.58
C ILE A 77 -0.21 -6.98 -7.44
N PHE A 78 -1.08 -6.55 -6.53
CA PHE A 78 -1.11 -5.17 -6.08
C PHE A 78 -0.28 -5.06 -4.79
N GLU A 79 0.70 -4.18 -4.78
CA GLU A 79 1.62 -3.99 -3.65
C GLU A 79 1.64 -2.54 -3.21
N ILE A 80 1.59 -2.32 -1.90
CA ILE A 80 1.72 -1.02 -1.25
C ILE A 80 3.06 -1.00 -0.54
N GLU A 81 3.84 0.04 -0.80
CA GLU A 81 5.19 0.20 -0.26
C GLU A 81 5.31 1.52 0.51
N LEU A 82 5.90 1.45 1.70
CA LEU A 82 6.26 2.61 2.52
C LEU A 82 7.78 2.73 2.52
N TYR A 83 8.26 3.95 2.26
CA TYR A 83 9.69 4.26 2.21
C TYR A 83 10.07 5.18 3.36
N GLU A 84 11.17 4.84 4.02
CA GLU A 84 11.69 5.62 5.13
C GLU A 84 12.48 6.85 4.65
N LYS A 85 12.28 7.99 5.31
CA LYS A 85 13.06 9.20 5.11
C LYS A 85 14.51 9.01 5.53
N GLY A 86 15.44 9.20 4.59
CA GLY A 86 16.87 9.16 4.86
C GLY A 86 17.39 7.82 5.39
N GLY A 87 16.59 6.75 5.26
CA GLY A 87 16.87 5.43 5.81
C GLY A 87 16.81 4.33 4.76
N GLY A 88 17.20 3.11 5.15
CA GLY A 88 17.20 1.93 4.29
C GLY A 88 15.98 1.02 4.45
N ARG A 89 15.09 1.28 5.43
CA ARG A 89 13.95 0.41 5.72
C ARG A 89 12.82 0.69 4.75
N HIS A 90 12.42 -0.32 3.99
CA HIS A 90 11.23 -0.27 3.14
C HIS A 90 10.25 -1.37 3.57
N MET A 91 8.99 -1.00 3.80
CA MET A 91 7.94 -1.97 4.10
C MET A 91 7.14 -2.25 2.83
N LYS A 92 6.81 -3.51 2.60
CA LYS A 92 6.01 -3.97 1.45
C LYS A 92 4.81 -4.75 1.94
N LEU A 93 3.66 -4.48 1.35
CA LEU A 93 2.42 -5.20 1.60
C LEU A 93 1.78 -5.61 0.28
N ALA A 94 1.88 -6.90 -0.06
CA ALA A 94 1.07 -7.48 -1.12
C ALA A 94 -0.39 -7.57 -0.66
N VAL A 95 -1.30 -6.98 -1.42
CA VAL A 95 -2.74 -6.94 -1.12
C VAL A 95 -3.41 -8.09 -1.85
N GLU A 96 -3.97 -9.03 -1.10
CA GLU A 96 -4.75 -10.11 -1.69
C GLU A 96 -6.03 -9.59 -2.36
N ASN A 97 -6.43 -10.21 -3.47
CA ASN A 97 -7.61 -9.84 -4.25
C ASN A 97 -8.89 -9.78 -3.39
N LYS A 98 -9.03 -10.67 -2.39
CA LYS A 98 -10.18 -10.71 -1.48
C LYS A 98 -10.40 -9.39 -0.74
N TYR A 99 -9.34 -8.62 -0.44
CA TYR A 99 -9.45 -7.34 0.24
C TYR A 99 -9.94 -6.22 -0.69
N ILE A 100 -9.64 -6.32 -1.99
CA ILE A 100 -10.10 -5.35 -2.99
C ILE A 100 -11.56 -5.59 -3.37
N ILE A 101 -11.95 -6.86 -3.51
CA ILE A 101 -13.35 -7.23 -3.76
C ILE A 101 -14.26 -6.78 -2.60
N ARG A 102 -13.75 -6.83 -1.36
CA ARG A 102 -14.47 -6.40 -0.15
C ARG A 102 -14.31 -4.91 0.17
N ALA A 103 -13.64 -4.14 -0.69
CA ALA A 103 -13.36 -2.74 -0.40
C ALA A 103 -14.66 -1.91 -0.36
N GLU A 104 -14.71 -0.99 0.61
CA GLU A 104 -15.83 -0.06 0.78
C GLU A 104 -15.75 1.09 -0.25
N PRO A 105 -16.89 1.66 -0.66
CA PRO A 105 -16.93 2.94 -1.37
C PRO A 105 -16.20 4.05 -0.58
N LEU A 106 -15.43 4.91 -1.26
CA LEU A 106 -14.75 6.04 -0.61
C LEU A 106 -15.71 7.11 -0.13
N PHE A 107 -16.71 7.42 -0.97
CA PHE A 107 -17.78 8.35 -0.64
C PHE A 107 -19.01 7.50 -0.38
N GLY A 108 -19.55 7.57 0.84
CA GLY A 108 -20.84 6.99 1.15
C GLY A 108 -21.92 7.58 0.23
N LYS A 109 -23.00 6.83 0.03
CA LYS A 109 -24.28 7.50 -0.19
C LYS A 109 -24.75 8.09 1.12
#